data_AF-A0A3D2X3Q6-F1
#
_entry.id   AF-A0A3D2X3Q6-F1
#
_cell.length_a   1.000
_cell.length_b   1.000
_cell.length_c   1.000
_cell.angle_alpha   90.00
_cell.angle_beta   90.00
_cell.angle_gamma   90.00
#
_symmetry.space_group_name_H-M   'P 1'
#
loop_
_entity.id
_entity.type
_entity.pdbx_description
1 polymer ?
#
loop_
_entity_poly.entity_id
_entity_poly.type
_entity_poly.pdbx_seq_one_letter_code
_entity_poly.pdbx_strand_id
1 'polypeptide(L)'
;MREEILLKLKEMLNRKKECLQKILYVVKEQEEITFAIESDFDLFEEYIEEKEDLILVLSKLNQEYEEFIKQMGEVGADNTYSDMKQQINLINQEVISLSKEIQILEEKSKDNFEAYVRQEREKIKNFRINNQMASNYYKSMNVGQLEDSYFMDKRK
;
A
#
# COMPACT_ATOMS: atom_id res chain seq x y z
N MET A 1 -26.08 26.15 -22.65
CA MET A 1 -26.32 24.72 -22.92
C MET A 1 -25.04 23.98 -23.34
N ARG A 2 -24.41 24.20 -24.52
CA ARG A 2 -23.20 23.44 -24.93
C ARG A 2 -21.93 23.76 -24.12
N GLU A 3 -21.66 25.03 -23.83
CA GLU A 3 -20.49 25.43 -23.00
C GLU A 3 -20.63 24.98 -21.54
N GLU A 4 -21.85 24.94 -21.03
CA GLU A 4 -22.19 24.51 -19.67
C GLU A 4 -21.91 23.01 -19.45
N ILE A 5 -22.23 22.18 -20.45
CA ILE A 5 -21.89 20.75 -20.48
C ILE A 5 -20.37 20.55 -20.44
N LEU A 6 -19.63 21.34 -21.23
CA LEU A 6 -18.17 21.26 -21.26
C LEU A 6 -17.55 21.64 -19.91
N LEU A 7 -18.03 22.74 -19.33
CA LEU A 7 -17.53 23.23 -18.05
C LEU A 7 -17.73 22.18 -16.96
N LYS A 8 -18.92 21.57 -16.91
CA LYS A 8 -19.25 20.50 -15.97
C LYS A 8 -18.37 19.27 -16.17
N LEU A 9 -18.15 18.84 -17.40
CA LEU A 9 -17.27 17.70 -17.69
C LEU A 9 -15.82 17.95 -17.25
N LYS A 10 -15.30 19.15 -17.54
CA LYS A 10 -13.96 19.57 -17.13
C LYS A 10 -13.83 19.60 -15.62
N GLU A 11 -14.83 20.13 -14.92
CA GLU A 11 -14.87 20.16 -13.46
C GLU A 11 -14.83 18.74 -12.86
N MET A 12 -15.63 17.81 -13.40
CA MET A 12 -15.66 16.42 -12.93
C MET A 12 -14.31 15.73 -13.13
N LEU A 13 -13.68 15.93 -14.29
CA LEU A 13 -12.36 15.38 -14.59
C LEU A 13 -11.26 15.97 -13.71
N ASN A 14 -11.31 17.28 -13.42
CA ASN A 14 -10.38 17.92 -12.49
C ASN A 14 -10.54 17.38 -11.06
N ARG A 15 -11.78 17.22 -10.56
CA ARG A 15 -12.03 16.62 -9.25
C ARG A 15 -11.47 15.20 -9.14
N LYS A 16 -11.61 14.39 -10.20
CA LYS A 16 -10.98 13.06 -10.28
C LYS A 16 -9.46 13.13 -10.21
N LYS A 17 -8.86 14.03 -10.99
CA LYS A 17 -7.41 14.25 -11.00
C LYS A 17 -6.90 14.66 -9.61
N GLU A 18 -7.56 15.62 -8.95
CA GLU A 18 -7.21 16.04 -7.59
C GLU A 18 -7.30 14.88 -6.60
N CYS A 19 -8.35 14.06 -6.68
CA CYS A 19 -8.49 12.88 -5.84
C CYS A 19 -7.33 11.88 -6.05
N LEU A 20 -6.96 11.62 -7.30
CA LEU A 20 -5.83 10.75 -7.64
C LEU A 20 -4.48 11.32 -7.19
N GLN A 21 -4.30 12.65 -7.27
CA GLN A 21 -3.09 13.30 -6.76
C GLN A 21 -2.96 13.17 -5.24
N LYS A 22 -4.09 13.24 -4.50
CA LYS A 22 -4.09 12.98 -3.06
C LYS A 22 -3.74 11.53 -2.74
N ILE A 23 -4.35 10.57 -3.45
CA ILE A 23 -4.01 9.15 -3.28
C ILE A 23 -2.51 8.95 -3.54
N LEU A 24 -1.99 9.50 -4.64
CA LEU A 24 -0.57 9.39 -4.98
C LEU A 24 0.34 9.98 -3.90
N TYR A 25 -0.04 11.10 -3.29
CA TYR A 25 0.69 11.67 -2.15
C TYR A 25 0.72 10.69 -0.98
N VAL A 26 -0.42 10.14 -0.56
CA VAL A 26 -0.50 9.20 0.55
C VAL A 26 0.30 7.92 0.27
N VAL A 27 0.26 7.39 -0.96
CA VAL A 27 1.06 6.19 -1.32
C VAL A 27 2.56 6.50 -1.23
N LYS A 28 2.99 7.70 -1.64
CA LYS A 28 4.40 8.12 -1.53
C LYS A 28 4.85 8.25 -0.07
N GLU A 29 4.02 8.84 0.78
CA GLU A 29 4.32 8.92 2.21
C GLU A 29 4.36 7.53 2.87
N GLN A 30 3.47 6.63 2.47
CA GLN A 30 3.46 5.24 2.96
C GLN A 30 4.72 4.46 2.53
N GLU A 31 5.24 4.71 1.32
CA GLU A 31 6.46 4.09 0.80
C GLU A 31 7.72 4.44 1.61
N GLU A 32 7.75 5.60 2.28
CA GLU A 32 8.88 6.03 3.10
C GLU A 32 8.90 5.35 4.49
N ILE A 33 7.87 4.58 4.84
CA ILE A 33 7.80 3.88 6.12
C ILE A 33 8.81 2.73 6.17
N THR A 34 9.66 2.74 7.19
CA THR A 34 10.72 1.73 7.38
C THR A 34 10.36 0.62 8.37
N PHE A 35 9.27 0.79 9.14
CA PHE A 35 8.85 -0.10 10.23
C PHE A 35 9.95 -0.29 11.31
N ALA A 36 10.71 0.77 11.59
CA ALA A 36 11.80 0.74 12.56
C ALA A 36 11.35 1.02 13.99
N ILE A 37 10.21 1.71 14.15
CA ILE A 37 9.62 2.10 15.43
C ILE A 37 8.15 1.69 15.50
N GLU A 38 7.61 1.48 16.71
CA GLU A 38 6.21 1.03 16.87
C GLU A 38 5.20 2.01 16.27
N SER A 39 5.45 3.32 16.34
CA SER A 39 4.57 4.33 15.74
C SER A 39 4.47 4.27 14.21
N ASP A 40 5.40 3.59 13.53
CA ASP A 40 5.33 3.38 12.08
C ASP A 40 4.13 2.51 11.70
N PHE A 41 3.68 1.60 12.59
CA PHE A 41 2.49 0.77 12.33
C PHE A 41 1.21 1.57 12.40
N ASP A 42 1.07 2.41 13.43
CA ASP A 42 -0.09 3.29 13.59
C ASP A 42 -0.20 4.23 12.39
N LEU A 43 0.92 4.85 11.98
CA LEU A 43 0.96 5.72 10.81
C LEU A 43 0.64 4.96 9.50
N PHE A 44 1.13 3.73 9.36
CA PHE A 44 0.81 2.89 8.19
C PHE A 44 -0.67 2.53 8.13
N GLU A 45 -1.31 2.28 9.27
CA GLU A 45 -2.76 2.03 9.38
C GLU A 45 -3.56 3.30 9.04
N GLU A 46 -3.18 4.46 9.57
CA GLU A 46 -3.77 5.76 9.21
C GLU A 46 -3.73 6.01 7.69
N TYR A 47 -2.59 5.73 7.04
CA TYR A 47 -2.49 5.85 5.59
C TYR A 47 -3.34 4.83 4.84
N ILE A 48 -3.61 3.64 5.39
CA ILE A 48 -4.55 2.70 4.77
C ILE A 48 -5.97 3.27 4.82
N GLU A 49 -6.40 3.73 5.99
CA GLU A 49 -7.73 4.32 6.19
C GLU A 49 -7.94 5.56 5.29
N GLU A 50 -6.97 6.48 5.24
CA GLU A 50 -7.05 7.67 4.38
C GLU A 50 -7.18 7.29 2.89
N LYS A 51 -6.45 6.26 2.44
CA LYS A 51 -6.58 5.75 1.07
C LYS A 51 -7.94 5.14 0.81
N GLU A 52 -8.51 4.38 1.75
CA GLU A 52 -9.85 3.80 1.61
C GLU A 52 -10.92 4.90 1.42
N ASP A 53 -10.87 5.95 2.23
CA ASP A 53 -11.75 7.11 2.11
C ASP A 53 -11.61 7.81 0.75
N LEU A 54 -10.38 8.03 0.30
CA LEU A 54 -10.11 8.63 -1.01
C LEU A 54 -10.59 7.74 -2.16
N ILE A 55 -10.48 6.42 -2.04
CA ILE A 55 -10.99 5.46 -3.04
C ILE A 55 -12.52 5.51 -3.10
N LEU A 56 -13.21 5.64 -1.97
CA LEU A 56 -14.67 5.83 -1.94
C LEU A 56 -15.07 7.13 -2.65
N VAL A 57 -14.35 8.23 -2.40
CA VAL A 57 -14.55 9.50 -3.10
C VAL A 57 -14.33 9.35 -4.61
N LEU A 58 -13.23 8.72 -5.02
CA LEU A 58 -12.92 8.49 -6.44
C LEU A 58 -14.00 7.63 -7.11
N SER A 59 -14.51 6.61 -6.42
CA SER A 59 -15.57 5.74 -6.92
C SER A 59 -16.86 6.50 -7.18
N LYS A 60 -17.24 7.40 -6.26
CA LYS A 60 -18.39 8.29 -6.44
C LYS A 60 -18.19 9.23 -7.63
N LEU A 61 -17.01 9.85 -7.76
CA LEU A 61 -16.69 10.72 -8.91
C LEU A 61 -16.72 9.96 -10.23
N ASN A 62 -16.31 8.69 -10.24
CA ASN A 62 -16.43 7.80 -11.41
C ASN A 62 -17.88 7.57 -11.79
N GLN A 63 -18.73 7.24 -10.83
CA GLN A 63 -20.16 7.04 -11.07
C GLN A 63 -20.83 8.32 -11.61
N GLU A 64 -20.59 9.47 -10.96
CA GLU A 64 -21.12 10.77 -11.42
C GLU A 64 -20.73 11.02 -12.89
N TYR A 65 -19.46 10.76 -13.24
CA TYR A 65 -18.94 10.94 -14.60
C TYR A 65 -19.62 10.01 -15.63
N GLU A 66 -19.77 8.73 -15.29
CA GLU A 66 -20.42 7.76 -16.18
C GLU A 66 -21.88 8.10 -16.43
N GLU A 67 -22.61 8.51 -15.38
CA GLU A 67 -24.01 8.96 -15.50
C GLU A 67 -24.11 10.21 -16.40
N PHE A 68 -23.20 11.17 -16.23
CA PHE A 68 -23.15 12.36 -17.06
C PHE A 68 -22.86 12.04 -18.53
N ILE A 69 -21.89 11.17 -18.81
CA ILE A 69 -21.58 10.75 -20.18
C ILE A 69 -22.73 9.97 -20.82
N LYS A 70 -23.43 9.10 -20.08
CA LYS A 70 -24.62 8.39 -20.57
C LYS A 70 -25.71 9.37 -21.01
N GLN A 71 -26.04 10.33 -20.15
CA GLN A 71 -27.01 11.39 -20.48
C GLN A 71 -26.60 12.18 -21.72
N MET A 72 -25.30 12.46 -21.89
CA MET A 72 -24.79 13.17 -23.06
C MET A 72 -24.82 12.35 -24.35
N GLY A 73 -24.57 11.04 -24.28
CA GLY A 73 -24.63 10.13 -25.43
C GLY A 73 -26.05 9.97 -25.99
N GLU A 74 -27.07 10.11 -25.14
CA GLU A 74 -28.49 10.07 -25.52
C GLU A 74 -28.97 11.38 -26.21
N VAL A 75 -28.25 12.49 -26.06
CA VAL A 75 -28.65 13.84 -26.54
C VAL A 75 -28.19 14.14 -27.99
N GLY A 76 -27.46 13.23 -28.64
CA GLY A 76 -27.18 13.28 -30.08
C GLY A 76 -25.77 13.78 -30.43
N ALA A 77 -25.10 13.00 -31.30
CA ALA A 77 -23.74 13.21 -31.75
C ALA A 77 -23.66 14.26 -32.88
N ASP A 78 -23.21 15.46 -32.55
CA ASP A 78 -22.87 16.47 -33.57
C ASP A 78 -21.36 16.75 -33.58
N ASN A 79 -20.79 16.89 -34.78
CA ASN A 79 -19.35 16.92 -35.10
C ASN A 79 -18.56 18.15 -34.57
N THR A 80 -19.08 18.85 -33.55
CA THR A 80 -18.50 20.07 -32.96
C THR A 80 -17.51 19.81 -31.80
N TYR A 81 -17.08 18.55 -31.66
CA TYR A 81 -16.38 18.01 -30.49
C TYR A 81 -14.86 17.84 -30.64
N SER A 82 -14.22 18.35 -31.69
CA SER A 82 -12.79 18.08 -31.98
C SER A 82 -11.85 18.53 -30.85
N ASP A 83 -11.81 19.83 -30.56
CA ASP A 83 -10.85 20.40 -29.60
C ASP A 83 -11.22 20.05 -28.15
N MET A 84 -12.52 19.86 -27.90
CA MET A 84 -13.05 19.43 -26.62
C MET A 84 -12.69 17.97 -26.32
N LYS A 85 -12.82 17.07 -27.31
CA LYS A 85 -12.34 15.68 -27.21
C LYS A 85 -10.85 15.63 -26.93
N GLN A 86 -10.05 16.52 -27.52
CA GLN A 86 -8.62 16.58 -27.24
C GLN A 86 -8.33 16.93 -25.78
N GLN A 87 -8.95 17.96 -25.20
CA GLN A 87 -8.74 18.31 -23.78
C GLN A 87 -9.22 17.20 -22.83
N ILE A 88 -10.37 16.59 -23.11
CA ILE A 88 -10.88 15.45 -22.34
C ILE A 88 -9.91 14.26 -22.44
N ASN A 89 -9.39 13.98 -23.64
CA ASN A 89 -8.42 12.91 -23.84
C ASN A 89 -7.11 13.17 -23.08
N LEU A 90 -6.63 14.40 -23.04
CA LEU A 90 -5.44 14.77 -22.26
C LEU A 90 -5.66 14.51 -20.76
N ILE A 91 -6.78 14.96 -20.20
CA ILE A 91 -7.05 14.74 -18.78
C ILE A 91 -7.26 13.24 -18.49
N ASN A 92 -7.90 12.49 -19.38
CA ASN A 92 -8.01 11.03 -19.25
C ASN A 92 -6.65 10.34 -19.30
N GLN A 93 -5.73 10.78 -20.17
CA GLN A 93 -4.37 10.25 -20.21
C GLN A 93 -3.62 10.52 -18.90
N GLU A 94 -3.76 11.73 -18.32
CA GLU A 94 -3.19 12.05 -17.02
C GLU A 94 -3.78 11.18 -15.91
N VAL A 95 -5.10 11.01 -15.88
CA VAL A 95 -5.79 10.11 -14.94
C VAL A 95 -5.25 8.68 -15.03
N ILE A 96 -5.13 8.14 -16.25
CA ILE A 96 -4.57 6.79 -16.48
C ILE A 96 -3.11 6.72 -16.02
N SER A 97 -2.31 7.76 -16.29
CA SER A 97 -0.92 7.81 -15.86
C SER A 97 -0.81 7.80 -14.34
N LEU A 98 -1.59 8.63 -13.64
CA LEU A 98 -1.63 8.67 -12.19
C LEU A 98 -2.07 7.33 -11.59
N SER A 99 -3.11 6.70 -12.16
CA SER A 99 -3.56 5.38 -11.71
C SER A 99 -2.48 4.31 -11.86
N LYS A 100 -1.69 4.33 -12.93
CA LYS A 100 -0.57 3.40 -13.11
C LYS A 100 0.56 3.66 -12.11
N GLU A 101 0.91 4.92 -11.87
CA GLU A 101 1.92 5.29 -10.88
C GLU A 101 1.51 4.81 -9.47
N ILE A 102 0.25 5.06 -9.09
CA ILE A 102 -0.33 4.57 -7.83
C ILE A 102 -0.22 3.04 -7.73
N GLN A 103 -0.61 2.30 -8.77
CA GLN A 103 -0.55 0.84 -8.75
C GLN A 103 0.87 0.30 -8.54
N ILE A 104 1.86 0.89 -9.21
CA ILE A 104 3.28 0.49 -9.06
C ILE A 104 3.76 0.74 -7.63
N LEU A 105 3.43 1.91 -7.07
CA LEU A 105 3.85 2.27 -5.72
C LEU A 105 3.14 1.43 -4.65
N GLU A 106 1.85 1.10 -4.84
CA GLU A 106 1.11 0.20 -3.94
C GLU A 106 1.69 -1.22 -3.94
N GLU A 107 2.06 -1.75 -5.11
CA GLU A 107 2.73 -3.05 -5.21
C GLU A 107 4.06 -3.04 -4.44
N LYS A 108 4.84 -1.98 -4.60
CA LYS A 108 6.12 -1.83 -3.91
C LYS A 108 5.96 -1.64 -2.39
N SER A 109 5.01 -0.82 -1.95
CA SER A 109 4.65 -0.63 -0.54
C SER A 109 4.27 -1.96 0.11
N LYS A 110 3.43 -2.74 -0.58
CA LYS A 110 3.04 -4.08 -0.14
C LYS A 110 4.23 -5.02 -0.04
N ASP A 111 5.10 -5.06 -1.04
CA ASP A 111 6.29 -5.91 -1.03
C ASP A 111 7.25 -5.56 0.12
N ASN A 112 7.42 -4.26 0.42
CA ASN A 112 8.23 -3.80 1.55
C ASN A 112 7.63 -4.28 2.88
N PHE A 113 6.32 -4.12 3.06
CA PHE A 113 5.63 -4.61 4.27
C PHE A 113 5.73 -6.13 4.41
N GLU A 114 5.52 -6.89 3.34
CA GLU A 114 5.67 -8.34 3.36
C GLU A 114 7.11 -8.77 3.70
N ALA A 115 8.11 -8.09 3.15
CA ALA A 115 9.52 -8.35 3.44
C ALA A 115 9.84 -8.10 4.92
N TYR A 116 9.35 -6.98 5.48
CA TYR A 116 9.46 -6.67 6.89
C TYR A 116 8.85 -7.77 7.77
N VAL A 117 7.59 -8.17 7.49
CA VAL A 117 6.90 -9.23 8.24
C VAL A 117 7.67 -10.56 8.19
N ARG A 118 8.25 -10.91 7.04
CA ARG A 118 9.10 -12.11 6.91
C ARG A 118 10.34 -12.00 7.77
N GLN A 119 11.04 -10.88 7.75
CA GLN A 119 12.25 -10.65 8.54
C GLN A 119 11.97 -10.76 10.05
N GLU A 120 10.87 -10.16 10.53
CA GLU A 120 10.48 -10.25 11.95
C GLU A 120 10.18 -11.69 12.38
N ARG A 121 9.48 -12.46 11.53
CA ARG A 121 9.22 -13.89 11.80
C ARG A 121 10.52 -14.69 11.89
N GLU A 122 11.50 -14.39 11.05
CA GLU A 122 12.82 -15.04 11.11
C GLU A 122 13.59 -14.67 12.38
N LYS A 123 13.56 -13.40 12.82
CA LYS A 123 14.16 -12.98 14.10
C LYS A 123 13.57 -13.76 15.27
N ILE A 124 12.24 -13.91 15.33
CA ILE A 124 11.55 -14.69 16.36
C ILE A 124 11.98 -16.17 16.32
N LYS A 125 12.04 -16.76 15.12
CA LYS A 125 12.46 -18.16 14.93
C LYS A 125 13.91 -18.36 15.39
N ASN A 126 14.82 -17.48 14.99
CA ASN A 126 16.23 -17.54 15.36
C ASN A 126 16.43 -17.35 16.87
N PHE A 127 15.69 -16.43 17.50
CA PHE A 127 15.70 -16.26 18.95
C PHE A 127 15.25 -17.55 19.68
N ARG A 128 14.19 -18.21 19.21
CA ARG A 128 13.73 -19.50 19.77
C ARG A 128 14.78 -20.59 19.61
N ILE A 129 15.41 -20.70 18.44
CA ILE A 129 16.48 -21.69 18.17
C ILE A 129 17.69 -21.42 19.06
N ASN A 130 18.15 -20.17 19.16
CA ASN A 130 19.30 -19.79 19.98
C ASN A 130 19.05 -20.08 21.47
N ASN A 131 17.85 -19.80 21.99
CA ASN A 131 17.47 -20.14 23.35
C ASN A 131 17.42 -21.66 23.59
N GLN A 132 16.89 -22.42 22.62
CA GLN A 132 16.89 -23.89 22.71
C GLN A 132 18.32 -24.44 22.69
N MET A 133 19.19 -23.93 21.82
CA MET A 133 20.59 -24.30 21.75
C MET A 133 21.35 -23.95 23.03
N ALA A 134 21.15 -22.74 23.58
CA ALA A 134 21.73 -22.34 24.86
C ALA A 134 21.26 -23.25 26.01
N SER A 135 19.95 -23.51 26.11
CA SER A 135 19.39 -24.45 27.08
C SER A 135 19.98 -25.86 26.94
N ASN A 136 20.11 -26.37 25.71
CA ASN A 136 20.70 -27.68 25.46
C ASN A 136 22.19 -27.71 25.82
N TYR A 137 22.94 -26.64 25.54
CA TYR A 137 24.34 -26.50 25.91
C TYR A 137 24.53 -26.54 27.44
N TYR A 138 23.73 -25.79 28.21
CA TYR A 138 23.76 -25.83 29.67
C TYR A 138 23.34 -27.20 30.24
N LYS A 139 22.39 -27.89 29.63
CA LYS A 139 22.00 -29.24 30.03
C LYS A 139 23.11 -30.25 29.75
N SER A 140 23.71 -30.24 28.56
CA SER A 140 24.81 -31.15 28.21
C SER A 140 26.06 -30.90 29.04
N MET A 141 26.34 -29.64 29.40
CA MET A 141 27.48 -29.27 30.23
C MET A 141 27.31 -29.71 31.69
N ASN A 142 26.09 -29.62 32.24
CA ASN A 142 25.79 -30.18 33.57
C ASN A 142 25.82 -31.72 33.58
N VAL A 143 25.36 -32.38 32.52
CA VAL A 143 25.41 -33.85 32.40
C VAL A 143 26.85 -34.34 32.30
N GLY A 144 27.70 -33.67 31.50
CA GLY A 144 29.13 -33.99 31.42
C GLY A 144 29.88 -33.79 32.74
N GLN A 145 29.57 -32.72 33.50
CA GLN A 145 30.15 -32.53 34.84
C GLN A 145 29.69 -33.59 35.86
N LEU A 146 28.46 -34.09 35.76
CA LEU A 146 27.96 -35.18 36.61
C LEU A 146 28.63 -36.52 36.27
N GLU A 147 28.86 -36.81 34.98
CA GLU A 147 29.58 -38.03 34.57
C GLU A 147 31.06 -38.01 35.00
N ASP A 148 31.77 -36.88 34.84
CA ASP A 148 33.15 -36.74 35.31
C ASP A 148 33.27 -36.80 36.85
N SER A 149 32.27 -36.28 37.58
CA SER A 149 32.20 -36.40 39.04
C SER A 149 31.97 -37.85 39.49
N TYR A 150 31.18 -38.63 38.76
CA TYR A 150 30.92 -40.04 39.07
C TYR A 150 32.15 -40.94 38.86
N PHE A 151 33.07 -40.57 37.98
CA PHE A 151 34.34 -41.27 37.80
C PHE A 151 35.43 -40.90 38.82
N MET A 152 35.34 -39.72 39.44
CA MET A 152 36.28 -39.29 40.47
C MET A 152 35.95 -39.86 41.86
N ASP A 153 34.68 -40.11 42.17
CA ASP A 153 34.26 -40.68 43.46
C ASP A 153 34.54 -42.20 43.59
N LYS A 154 34.80 -42.88 42.46
CA LYS A 154 35.23 -44.30 42.46
C LYS A 154 36.74 -44.49 42.63
N ARG A 155 37.49 -43.42 42.88
CA ARG A 155 38.93 -43.45 43.18
C ARG A 155 39.21 -42.89 44.57
N LYS A 156 38.66 -43.53 45.61
CA LYS A 156 39.10 -43.38 47.00
C LYS A 156 39.07 -44.73 47.70
#